data_AF-A0A183MH33-F1
#
_entry.id   AF-A0A183MH33-F1
#
_cell.length_a   1.000
_cell.length_b   1.000
_cell.length_c   1.000
_cell.angle_alpha   90.00
_cell.angle_beta   90.00
_cell.angle_gamma   90.00
#
_symmetry.space_group_name_H-M   'P 1'
#
loop_
_entity.id
_entity.type
_entity.pdbx_description
1 polymer ?
#
loop_
_entity_poly.entity_id
_entity_poly.type
_entity_poly.pdbx_seq_one_letter_code
_entity_poly.pdbx_strand_id
1 'polypeptide(L)'
;MTTELPEVTGGPTWLRKMRTLFHRLDSSGHGYLMVDDLLDIGTTIFNIYPKMLSYKYDELVKTLVYLWYQVLCTHVSRQLATTININENTFIDNLLKAFHNDFYHDFNEKFIIPLFVAMDQDDDNYITSTEFQTLMIAWKSIPKDCELLFRYYSDKNNKLNKENFQKIFIDYFMSDNINSNIIKLWGPLINYKRAEDYGTIDCGPVWEGKIRTMYRRLDINETMKLKCHDLLQIGQFLIQRTHLDRRRADAVMRAMLNIWVKFLAIDKNGEHLDEIREIEFVHNMREMINGEYRHEIDQFGWTFFKAIEIDNSGFISQASYRILQEAWHVGRDEAEGMFKILDSDKDGKISSDEFLTAWNEFFLSEDPHSPYRMFFGPVISRPTEAR
;
A
#
# COMPACT_ATOMS: atom_id res chain seq x y z
N MET A 1 25.47 -2.65 -29.92
CA MET A 1 24.78 -3.95 -29.83
C MET A 1 23.39 -3.64 -29.33
N THR A 2 22.34 -3.98 -30.06
CA THR A 2 20.97 -3.87 -29.55
C THR A 2 20.83 -4.90 -28.44
N THR A 3 20.99 -4.46 -27.20
CA THR A 3 20.70 -5.24 -26.00
C THR A 3 19.21 -5.57 -26.07
N GLU A 4 18.90 -6.86 -26.24
CA GLU A 4 17.51 -7.33 -26.24
C GLU A 4 16.91 -6.98 -24.87
N LEU A 5 15.80 -6.24 -24.87
CA LEU A 5 15.12 -5.86 -23.64
C LEU A 5 14.57 -7.13 -22.94
N PRO A 6 14.52 -7.18 -21.60
CA PRO A 6 13.90 -8.30 -20.90
C PRO A 6 12.40 -8.35 -21.18
N GLU A 7 11.86 -9.54 -21.43
CA GLU A 7 10.41 -9.73 -21.53
C GLU A 7 9.73 -9.43 -20.18
N VAL A 8 8.63 -8.65 -20.23
CA VAL A 8 7.84 -8.32 -19.04
C VAL A 8 6.76 -9.38 -18.85
N THR A 9 6.99 -10.36 -17.98
CA THR A 9 6.09 -11.53 -17.85
C THR A 9 4.93 -11.32 -16.88
N GLY A 10 4.96 -10.28 -16.05
CA GLY A 10 4.04 -10.17 -14.92
C GLY A 10 4.33 -11.19 -13.80
N GLY A 11 5.54 -11.76 -13.79
CA GLY A 11 5.95 -12.78 -12.82
C GLY A 11 5.95 -12.29 -11.36
N PRO A 12 6.15 -13.20 -10.38
CA PRO A 12 6.00 -12.87 -8.96
C PRO A 12 6.91 -11.74 -8.47
N THR A 13 8.15 -11.63 -8.98
CA THR A 13 9.06 -10.55 -8.54
C THR A 13 8.64 -9.22 -9.15
N TRP A 14 8.28 -9.21 -10.44
CA TRP A 14 7.76 -8.05 -11.13
C TRP A 14 6.50 -7.50 -10.45
N LEU A 15 5.54 -8.37 -10.13
CA LEU A 15 4.31 -8.01 -9.44
C LEU A 15 4.61 -7.32 -8.10
N ARG A 16 5.50 -7.91 -7.29
CA ARG A 16 5.91 -7.34 -6.00
C ARG A 16 6.58 -5.97 -6.15
N LYS A 17 7.40 -5.77 -7.20
CA LYS A 17 8.00 -4.45 -7.51
C LYS A 17 6.92 -3.43 -7.85
N MET A 18 5.97 -3.75 -8.73
CA MET A 18 4.93 -2.80 -9.13
C MET A 18 3.96 -2.47 -7.98
N ARG A 19 3.61 -3.45 -7.13
CA ARG A 19 2.89 -3.22 -5.87
C ARG A 19 3.63 -2.27 -4.94
N THR A 20 4.93 -2.48 -4.78
CA THR A 20 5.80 -1.62 -3.97
C THR A 20 5.84 -0.20 -4.53
N LEU A 21 6.02 -0.04 -5.84
CA LEU A 21 5.99 1.26 -6.51
C LEU A 21 4.64 1.97 -6.31
N PHE A 22 3.52 1.29 -6.56
CA PHE A 22 2.18 1.85 -6.34
C PHE A 22 2.03 2.41 -4.92
N HIS A 23 2.37 1.61 -3.91
CA HIS A 23 2.28 2.02 -2.51
C HIS A 23 3.19 3.21 -2.16
N ARG A 24 4.34 3.35 -2.84
CA ARG A 24 5.20 4.54 -2.67
C ARG A 24 4.59 5.78 -3.30
N LEU A 25 3.91 5.63 -4.43
CA LEU A 25 3.25 6.74 -5.14
C LEU A 25 1.95 7.17 -4.45
N ASP A 26 1.22 6.26 -3.81
CA ASP A 26 0.02 6.54 -3.00
C ASP A 26 0.43 7.17 -1.66
N SER A 27 0.95 8.39 -1.73
CA SER A 27 1.56 9.08 -0.61
C SER A 27 0.56 9.51 0.48
N SER A 28 -0.70 9.68 0.09
CA SER A 28 -1.84 9.89 0.98
C SER A 28 -2.26 8.59 1.68
N GLY A 29 -1.93 7.44 1.09
CA GLY A 29 -2.22 6.11 1.60
C GLY A 29 -3.71 5.79 1.57
N HIS A 30 -4.45 6.28 0.55
CA HIS A 30 -5.88 6.05 0.42
C HIS A 30 -6.26 4.87 -0.48
N GLY A 31 -5.27 4.21 -1.09
CA GLY A 31 -5.42 3.02 -1.94
C GLY A 31 -5.59 3.33 -3.41
N TYR A 32 -5.30 4.56 -3.83
CA TYR A 32 -5.53 5.04 -5.20
C TYR A 32 -4.41 5.95 -5.67
N LEU A 33 -4.19 6.02 -6.98
CA LEU A 33 -3.42 7.09 -7.60
C LEU A 33 -4.34 7.98 -8.44
N MET A 34 -4.03 9.26 -8.45
CA MET A 34 -4.65 10.31 -9.24
C MET A 34 -3.60 10.96 -10.13
N VAL A 35 -4.04 11.75 -11.10
CA VAL A 35 -3.13 12.53 -11.95
C VAL A 35 -2.26 13.47 -11.11
N ASP A 36 -2.80 13.99 -10.00
CA ASP A 36 -2.11 14.88 -9.07
C ASP A 36 -0.90 14.22 -8.40
N ASP A 37 -0.96 12.91 -8.11
CA ASP A 37 0.18 12.18 -7.54
C ASP A 37 1.38 12.16 -8.51
N LEU A 38 1.12 12.07 -9.82
CA LEU A 38 2.17 12.18 -10.84
C LEU A 38 2.63 13.63 -11.03
N LEU A 39 1.73 14.61 -10.95
CA LEU A 39 2.08 16.03 -11.09
C LEU A 39 2.91 16.55 -9.90
N ASP A 40 2.75 15.96 -8.72
CA ASP A 40 3.57 16.26 -7.54
C ASP A 40 5.06 15.92 -7.78
N ILE A 41 5.36 14.92 -8.61
CA ILE A 41 6.73 14.58 -9.04
C ILE A 41 7.36 15.77 -9.76
N GLY A 42 6.66 16.31 -10.76
CA GLY A 42 7.12 17.48 -11.52
C GLY A 42 7.27 18.70 -10.61
N THR A 43 6.25 18.98 -9.79
CA THR A 43 6.25 20.09 -8.82
C THR A 43 7.46 20.03 -7.89
N THR A 44 7.77 18.83 -7.35
CA THR A 44 8.93 18.62 -6.49
C THR A 44 10.24 18.96 -7.19
N ILE A 45 10.43 18.48 -8.42
CA ILE A 45 11.64 18.74 -9.22
C ILE A 45 11.77 20.23 -9.55
N PHE A 46 10.68 20.90 -9.94
CA PHE A 46 10.68 22.31 -10.31
C PHE A 46 11.00 23.24 -9.14
N ASN A 47 10.59 22.86 -7.93
CA ASN A 47 10.94 23.60 -6.72
C ASN A 47 12.44 23.53 -6.39
N ILE A 48 13.10 22.42 -6.71
CA ILE A 48 14.55 22.25 -6.54
C ILE A 48 15.33 22.97 -7.66
N TYR A 49 14.82 22.92 -8.89
CA TYR A 49 15.43 23.54 -10.07
C TYR A 49 14.53 24.65 -10.65
N PRO A 50 14.38 25.80 -9.98
CA PRO A 50 13.52 26.91 -10.46
C PRO A 50 14.07 27.62 -11.71
N LYS A 51 15.29 27.29 -12.14
CA LYS A 51 15.97 27.84 -13.32
C LYS A 51 16.27 26.76 -14.37
N MET A 52 15.59 25.61 -14.30
CA MET A 52 15.72 24.57 -15.33
C MET A 52 15.41 25.17 -16.72
N LEU A 53 16.00 24.62 -17.78
CA LEU A 53 15.75 25.14 -19.13
C LEU A 53 14.36 24.71 -19.63
N SER A 54 13.67 25.56 -20.40
CA SER A 54 12.29 25.32 -20.84
C SER A 54 12.08 23.98 -21.55
N TYR A 55 13.03 23.52 -22.37
CA TYR A 55 12.90 22.22 -23.02
C TYR A 55 13.03 21.05 -22.03
N LYS A 56 13.83 21.18 -20.95
CA LYS A 56 13.95 20.15 -19.90
C LYS A 56 12.66 20.05 -19.08
N TYR A 57 12.03 21.19 -18.80
CA TYR A 57 10.67 21.24 -18.24
C TYR A 57 9.69 20.49 -19.13
N ASP A 58 9.69 20.79 -20.43
CA ASP A 58 8.80 20.17 -21.40
C ASP A 58 9.00 18.65 -21.49
N GLU A 59 10.25 18.16 -21.49
CA GLU A 59 10.54 16.73 -21.48
C GLU A 59 9.94 16.04 -20.25
N LEU A 60 10.14 16.58 -19.04
CA LEU A 60 9.59 15.99 -17.82
C LEU A 60 8.06 15.94 -17.85
N VAL A 61 7.41 17.06 -18.18
CA VAL A 61 5.94 17.14 -18.20
C VAL A 61 5.36 16.20 -19.26
N LYS A 62 5.94 16.18 -20.47
CA LYS A 62 5.50 15.28 -21.54
C LYS A 62 5.60 13.82 -21.12
N THR A 63 6.66 13.44 -20.41
CA THR A 63 6.83 12.06 -19.91
C THR A 63 5.81 11.69 -18.83
N LEU A 64 5.55 12.58 -17.87
CA LEU A 64 4.52 12.33 -16.84
C LEU A 64 3.12 12.22 -17.46
N VAL A 65 2.80 13.10 -18.42
CA VAL A 65 1.54 13.05 -19.19
C VAL A 65 1.46 11.77 -20.02
N TYR A 66 2.54 11.37 -20.70
CA TYR A 66 2.58 10.13 -21.46
C TYR A 66 2.32 8.92 -20.54
N LEU A 67 2.99 8.84 -19.39
CA LEU A 67 2.79 7.76 -18.43
C LEU A 67 1.33 7.72 -17.95
N TRP A 68 0.73 8.85 -17.59
CA TRP A 68 -0.66 8.86 -17.13
C TRP A 68 -1.64 8.41 -18.22
N TYR A 69 -1.61 9.05 -19.38
CA TYR A 69 -2.66 8.88 -20.40
C TYR A 69 -2.43 7.69 -21.34
N GLN A 70 -1.17 7.35 -21.65
CA GLN A 70 -0.83 6.31 -22.63
C GLN A 70 -0.41 4.99 -21.98
N VAL A 71 -0.17 4.98 -20.67
CA VAL A 71 0.22 3.76 -19.93
C VAL A 71 -0.81 3.43 -18.85
N LEU A 72 -1.03 4.33 -17.89
CA LEU A 72 -1.82 4.01 -16.68
C LEU A 72 -3.34 4.13 -16.86
N CYS A 73 -3.83 4.98 -17.77
CA CYS A 73 -5.27 5.25 -17.96
C CYS A 73 -5.80 4.83 -19.34
N THR A 74 -5.19 3.84 -19.98
CA THR A 74 -5.56 3.37 -21.33
C THR A 74 -6.95 2.74 -21.42
N HIS A 75 -7.50 2.28 -20.29
CA HIS A 75 -8.82 1.65 -20.17
C HIS A 75 -10.00 2.64 -20.19
N VAL A 76 -9.73 3.95 -20.16
CA VAL A 76 -10.76 5.00 -20.16
C VAL A 76 -10.52 6.07 -21.23
N SER A 77 -11.56 6.85 -21.53
CA SER A 77 -11.41 8.01 -22.41
C SER A 77 -10.50 9.08 -21.80
N ARG A 78 -9.87 9.88 -22.65
CA ARG A 78 -8.96 10.95 -22.22
C ARG A 78 -9.63 11.96 -21.28
N GLN A 79 -10.91 12.25 -21.49
CA GLN A 79 -11.67 13.14 -20.61
C GLN A 79 -11.81 12.54 -19.22
N LEU A 80 -12.20 11.26 -19.13
CA LEU A 80 -12.38 10.59 -17.85
C LEU A 80 -11.05 10.38 -17.11
N ALA A 81 -9.95 10.16 -17.84
CA ALA A 81 -8.61 10.04 -17.27
C ALA A 81 -8.17 11.28 -16.46
N THR A 82 -8.78 12.45 -16.66
CA THR A 82 -8.42 13.66 -15.88
C THR A 82 -8.88 13.62 -14.43
N THR A 83 -9.88 12.78 -14.11
CA THR A 83 -10.53 12.74 -12.80
C THR A 83 -10.61 11.33 -12.22
N ILE A 84 -9.97 10.36 -12.86
CA ILE A 84 -10.03 8.96 -12.43
C ILE A 84 -9.08 8.69 -11.27
N ASN A 85 -9.51 7.81 -10.38
CA ASN A 85 -8.69 7.22 -9.34
C ASN A 85 -8.39 5.78 -9.75
N ILE A 86 -7.11 5.42 -9.87
CA ILE A 86 -6.70 4.05 -10.21
C ILE A 86 -6.27 3.32 -8.94
N ASN A 87 -6.87 2.16 -8.66
CA ASN A 87 -6.43 1.31 -7.57
C ASN A 87 -5.21 0.46 -8.00
N GLU A 88 -4.61 -0.27 -7.05
CA GLU A 88 -3.40 -1.05 -7.26
C GLU A 88 -3.55 -2.06 -8.41
N ASN A 89 -4.67 -2.78 -8.48
CA ASN A 89 -4.90 -3.79 -9.53
C ASN A 89 -5.02 -3.16 -10.91
N THR A 90 -5.76 -2.05 -11.01
CA THR A 90 -5.88 -1.32 -12.28
C THR A 90 -4.53 -0.77 -12.73
N PHE A 91 -3.72 -0.26 -11.80
CA PHE A 91 -2.35 0.19 -12.08
C PHE A 91 -1.49 -0.95 -12.64
N ILE A 92 -1.49 -2.12 -11.98
CA ILE A 92 -0.71 -3.30 -12.39
C ILE A 92 -1.16 -3.80 -13.77
N ASP A 93 -2.46 -3.99 -13.95
CA ASP A 93 -3.04 -4.51 -15.19
C ASP A 93 -2.74 -3.60 -16.38
N ASN A 94 -2.92 -2.29 -16.21
CA ASN A 94 -2.69 -1.34 -17.30
C ASN A 94 -1.22 -1.22 -17.63
N LEU A 95 -0.33 -1.20 -16.62
CA LEU A 95 1.10 -1.17 -16.83
C LEU A 95 1.59 -2.44 -17.55
N LEU A 96 1.12 -3.62 -17.12
CA LEU A 96 1.45 -4.88 -17.77
C LEU A 96 0.95 -4.93 -19.22
N LYS A 97 -0.31 -4.56 -19.45
CA LYS A 97 -0.89 -4.46 -20.80
C LYS A 97 -0.09 -3.48 -21.67
N ALA A 98 0.34 -2.34 -21.13
CA ALA A 98 1.15 -1.39 -21.88
C ALA A 98 2.50 -2.02 -22.30
N PHE A 99 3.19 -2.71 -21.39
CA PHE A 99 4.42 -3.44 -21.69
C PHE A 99 4.25 -4.64 -22.62
N HIS A 100 3.03 -5.15 -22.84
CA HIS A 100 2.75 -6.14 -23.87
C HIS A 100 2.36 -5.53 -25.23
N ASN A 101 2.28 -4.21 -25.30
CA ASN A 101 1.98 -3.43 -26.50
C ASN A 101 3.14 -2.45 -26.79
N ASP A 102 2.82 -1.28 -27.33
CA ASP A 102 3.81 -0.32 -27.85
C ASP A 102 4.79 0.20 -26.79
N PHE A 103 4.39 0.26 -25.51
CA PHE A 103 5.23 0.80 -24.44
C PHE A 103 6.51 -0.01 -24.24
N TYR A 104 6.55 -1.29 -24.58
CA TYR A 104 7.78 -2.10 -24.52
C TYR A 104 8.91 -1.51 -25.36
N HIS A 105 8.60 -1.15 -26.61
CA HIS A 105 9.56 -0.60 -27.56
C HIS A 105 9.80 0.90 -27.30
N ASP A 106 8.76 1.59 -26.83
CA ASP A 106 8.79 3.02 -26.55
C ASP A 106 9.39 3.37 -25.17
N PHE A 107 9.56 2.40 -24.27
CA PHE A 107 9.94 2.65 -22.87
C PHE A 107 11.19 3.53 -22.75
N ASN A 108 12.20 3.24 -23.55
CA ASN A 108 13.43 4.01 -23.53
C ASN A 108 13.24 5.43 -24.09
N GLU A 109 12.63 5.57 -25.26
CA GLU A 109 12.52 6.85 -25.99
C GLU A 109 11.45 7.78 -25.42
N LYS A 110 10.37 7.24 -24.83
CA LYS A 110 9.24 8.02 -24.29
C LYS A 110 9.30 8.23 -22.78
N PHE A 111 10.02 7.37 -22.06
CA PHE A 111 10.10 7.44 -20.61
C PHE A 111 11.52 7.71 -20.11
N ILE A 112 12.48 6.81 -20.36
CA ILE A 112 13.80 6.91 -19.73
C ILE A 112 14.63 8.10 -20.26
N ILE A 113 14.75 8.24 -21.58
CA ILE A 113 15.59 9.28 -22.21
C ILE A 113 15.10 10.69 -21.86
N PRO A 114 13.80 11.02 -21.96
CA PRO A 114 13.30 12.31 -21.51
C PRO A 114 13.59 12.61 -20.04
N LEU A 115 13.48 11.62 -19.14
CA LEU A 115 13.85 11.81 -17.72
C LEU A 115 15.33 12.10 -17.55
N PHE A 116 16.20 11.42 -18.31
CA PHE A 116 17.63 11.71 -18.31
C PHE A 116 17.90 13.16 -18.76
N VAL A 117 17.34 13.57 -19.90
CA VAL A 117 17.51 14.93 -20.46
C VAL A 117 16.96 16.00 -19.53
N ALA A 118 15.81 15.74 -18.89
CA ALA A 118 15.21 16.66 -17.96
C ALA A 118 16.09 16.88 -16.70
N MET A 119 16.84 15.85 -16.29
CA MET A 119 17.57 15.85 -15.03
C MET A 119 19.04 16.24 -15.16
N ASP A 120 19.72 15.97 -16.27
CA ASP A 120 21.06 16.49 -16.58
C ASP A 120 20.95 18.02 -16.67
N GLN A 121 21.32 18.78 -15.63
CA GLN A 121 21.11 20.22 -15.59
C GLN A 121 22.19 21.01 -16.32
N ASP A 122 23.42 20.48 -16.39
CA ASP A 122 24.57 21.15 -16.99
C ASP A 122 24.88 20.72 -18.44
N ASP A 123 24.06 19.82 -19.01
CA ASP A 123 24.13 19.31 -20.39
C ASP A 123 25.47 18.61 -20.70
N ASP A 124 26.05 17.95 -19.69
CA ASP A 124 27.32 17.25 -19.84
C ASP A 124 27.15 15.77 -20.26
N ASN A 125 25.91 15.30 -20.43
CA ASN A 125 25.49 13.93 -20.70
C ASN A 125 25.75 12.95 -19.54
N TYR A 126 25.74 13.46 -18.32
CA TYR A 126 25.78 12.68 -17.11
C TYR A 126 24.79 13.19 -16.07
N ILE A 127 24.42 12.30 -15.16
CA ILE A 127 23.60 12.62 -14.00
C ILE A 127 24.50 12.60 -12.75
N THR A 128 24.52 13.71 -12.03
CA THR A 128 25.15 13.85 -10.73
C THR A 128 24.34 13.15 -9.63
N SER A 129 24.96 12.93 -8.47
CA SER A 129 24.25 12.32 -7.33
C SER A 129 23.03 13.15 -6.90
N THR A 130 23.14 14.47 -6.92
CA THR A 130 22.06 15.39 -6.55
C THR A 130 20.90 15.32 -7.53
N GLU A 131 21.16 15.26 -8.84
CA GLU A 131 20.11 15.13 -9.86
C GLU A 131 19.41 13.78 -9.74
N PHE A 132 20.16 12.68 -9.64
CA PHE A 132 19.56 11.36 -9.47
C PHE A 132 18.71 11.28 -8.20
N GLN A 133 19.21 11.78 -7.07
CA GLN A 133 18.45 11.81 -5.82
C GLN A 133 17.20 12.68 -5.94
N THR A 134 17.28 13.85 -6.58
CA THR A 134 16.12 14.73 -6.76
C THR A 134 15.03 14.05 -7.57
N LEU A 135 15.39 13.39 -8.68
CA LEU A 135 14.46 12.58 -9.46
C LEU A 135 13.85 11.48 -8.59
N MET A 136 14.68 10.63 -7.98
CA MET A 136 14.17 9.44 -7.30
C MET A 136 13.33 9.79 -6.06
N ILE A 137 13.70 10.83 -5.30
CA ILE A 137 12.92 11.31 -4.16
C ILE A 137 11.58 11.90 -4.61
N ALA A 138 11.54 12.62 -5.75
CA ALA A 138 10.28 13.07 -6.34
C ALA A 138 9.37 11.88 -6.69
N TRP A 139 9.95 10.80 -7.21
CA TRP A 139 9.29 9.49 -7.40
C TRP A 139 9.09 8.68 -6.11
N LYS A 140 9.21 9.30 -4.93
CA LYS A 140 8.98 8.70 -3.61
C LYS A 140 9.89 7.49 -3.30
N SER A 141 11.05 7.40 -3.93
CA SER A 141 12.08 6.43 -3.57
C SER A 141 12.69 6.71 -2.18
N ILE A 142 13.38 5.72 -1.61
CA ILE A 142 14.02 5.84 -0.29
C ILE A 142 15.40 6.47 -0.45
N PRO A 143 15.69 7.64 0.18
CA PRO A 143 16.95 8.37 -0.04
C PRO A 143 18.21 7.54 0.15
N LYS A 144 18.23 6.66 1.17
CA LYS A 144 19.35 5.77 1.45
C LYS A 144 19.60 4.77 0.32
N ASP A 145 18.55 4.19 -0.23
CA ASP A 145 18.66 3.21 -1.31
C ASP A 145 19.02 3.90 -2.64
N CYS A 146 18.51 5.11 -2.90
CA CYS A 146 18.94 5.96 -4.03
C CYS A 146 20.44 6.19 -4.01
N GLU A 147 20.99 6.58 -2.85
CA GLU A 147 22.41 6.90 -2.70
C GLU A 147 23.28 5.66 -2.92
N LEU A 148 22.88 4.51 -2.36
CA LEU A 148 23.58 3.24 -2.54
C LEU A 148 23.58 2.80 -4.01
N LEU A 149 22.42 2.88 -4.67
CA LEU A 149 22.30 2.54 -6.09
C LEU A 149 23.12 3.49 -6.96
N PHE A 150 23.05 4.79 -6.72
CA PHE A 150 23.85 5.77 -7.46
C PHE A 150 25.34 5.42 -7.40
N ARG A 151 25.88 5.17 -6.19
CA ARG A 151 27.29 4.80 -6.01
C ARG A 151 27.68 3.50 -6.73
N TYR A 152 26.75 2.55 -6.83
CA TYR A 152 27.01 1.26 -7.50
C TYR A 152 27.05 1.39 -9.03
N TYR A 153 26.25 2.29 -9.60
CA TYR A 153 26.10 2.44 -11.06
C TYR A 153 26.81 3.69 -11.62
N SER A 154 27.34 4.58 -10.78
CA SER A 154 28.16 5.71 -11.21
C SER A 154 29.51 5.26 -11.76
N ASP A 155 30.05 6.03 -12.69
CA ASP A 155 31.39 5.81 -13.23
C ASP A 155 32.50 6.27 -12.26
N LYS A 156 33.75 6.24 -12.72
CA LYS A 156 34.93 6.63 -11.93
C LYS A 156 34.93 8.10 -11.50
N ASN A 157 34.13 8.95 -12.15
CA ASN A 157 33.98 10.36 -11.84
C ASN A 157 32.78 10.62 -10.92
N ASN A 158 32.17 9.57 -10.36
CA ASN A 158 30.96 9.65 -9.53
C ASN A 158 29.78 10.29 -10.28
N LYS A 159 29.68 9.99 -11.58
CA LYS A 159 28.64 10.46 -12.50
C LYS A 159 27.95 9.28 -13.17
N LEU A 160 26.64 9.38 -13.38
CA LEU A 160 25.84 8.31 -13.98
C LEU A 160 25.61 8.62 -15.46
N ASN A 161 26.21 7.83 -16.35
CA ASN A 161 26.01 7.99 -17.79
C ASN A 161 24.62 7.47 -18.23
N LYS A 162 24.24 7.77 -19.48
CA LYS A 162 22.96 7.36 -20.07
C LYS A 162 22.69 5.86 -20.04
N GLU A 163 23.70 5.03 -20.34
CA GLU A 163 23.55 3.57 -20.39
C GLU A 163 23.27 2.98 -18.99
N ASN A 164 23.99 3.43 -17.97
CA ASN A 164 23.79 2.98 -16.60
C ASN A 164 22.47 3.51 -16.03
N PHE A 165 22.07 4.73 -16.37
CA PHE A 165 20.75 5.25 -16.02
C PHE A 165 19.63 4.40 -16.63
N GLN A 166 19.74 4.06 -17.93
CA GLN A 166 18.80 3.16 -18.60
C GLN A 166 18.72 1.79 -17.95
N LYS A 167 19.86 1.21 -17.59
CA LYS A 167 19.94 -0.08 -16.92
C LYS A 167 19.14 -0.11 -15.61
N ILE A 168 19.15 0.98 -14.83
CA ILE A 168 18.40 1.07 -13.57
C ILE A 168 16.90 0.91 -13.82
N PHE A 169 16.35 1.66 -14.77
CA PHE A 169 14.92 1.62 -15.06
C PHE A 169 14.50 0.32 -15.77
N ILE A 170 15.28 -0.16 -16.74
CA ILE A 170 14.99 -1.43 -17.44
C ILE A 170 14.98 -2.60 -16.45
N ASP A 171 15.95 -2.69 -15.55
CA ASP A 171 15.97 -3.75 -14.55
C ASP A 171 14.75 -3.68 -13.61
N TYR A 172 14.43 -2.49 -13.08
CA TYR A 172 13.30 -2.36 -12.17
C TYR A 172 11.94 -2.63 -12.85
N PHE A 173 11.70 -2.09 -14.04
CA PHE A 173 10.39 -2.18 -14.68
C PHE A 173 10.20 -3.43 -15.54
N MET A 174 11.28 -4.08 -15.98
CA MET A 174 11.18 -5.18 -16.96
C MET A 174 11.76 -6.51 -16.49
N SER A 175 12.78 -6.52 -15.61
CA SER A 175 13.39 -7.77 -15.14
C SER A 175 12.52 -8.49 -14.09
N ASP A 176 12.55 -9.81 -14.04
CA ASP A 176 11.98 -10.61 -12.93
C ASP A 176 13.08 -11.12 -11.95
N ASN A 177 14.29 -10.55 -12.04
CA ASN A 177 15.45 -10.97 -11.25
C ASN A 177 15.39 -10.50 -9.79
N ILE A 178 15.01 -11.41 -8.88
CA ILE A 178 14.96 -11.17 -7.43
C ILE A 178 16.33 -10.91 -6.79
N ASN A 179 17.44 -11.23 -7.45
CA ASN A 179 18.79 -11.00 -6.94
C ASN A 179 19.38 -9.66 -7.39
N SER A 180 18.65 -8.88 -8.17
CA SER A 180 19.12 -7.56 -8.60
C SER A 180 19.21 -6.61 -7.40
N ASN A 181 20.28 -5.84 -7.31
CA ASN A 181 20.40 -4.80 -6.29
C ASN A 181 19.37 -3.67 -6.48
N ILE A 182 18.86 -3.49 -7.71
CA ILE A 182 17.91 -2.44 -8.09
C ILE A 182 16.51 -2.70 -7.50
N ILE A 183 16.17 -3.93 -7.10
CA ILE A 183 14.84 -4.23 -6.53
C ILE A 183 14.49 -3.35 -5.32
N LYS A 184 15.50 -2.84 -4.61
CA LYS A 184 15.35 -1.98 -3.44
C LYS A 184 15.16 -0.50 -3.80
N LEU A 185 15.06 -0.15 -5.08
CA LEU A 185 14.92 1.22 -5.53
C LEU A 185 13.69 1.91 -4.92
N TRP A 186 12.64 1.18 -4.55
CA TRP A 186 11.49 1.73 -3.82
C TRP A 186 11.30 1.11 -2.43
N GLY A 187 12.38 0.54 -1.88
CA GLY A 187 12.42 -0.12 -0.58
C GLY A 187 12.21 -1.64 -0.64
N PRO A 188 12.03 -2.28 0.53
CA PRO A 188 11.72 -3.70 0.61
C PRO A 188 10.46 -4.04 -0.18
N LEU A 189 10.50 -5.16 -0.91
CA LEU A 189 9.35 -5.60 -1.70
C LEU A 189 8.22 -6.07 -0.78
N ILE A 190 7.01 -5.61 -1.07
CA ILE A 190 5.78 -6.10 -0.44
C ILE A 190 5.56 -7.58 -0.80
N ASN A 191 5.15 -8.41 0.17
CA ASN A 191 5.09 -9.87 0.07
C ASN A 191 3.74 -10.48 0.41
N TYR A 192 2.85 -9.72 1.07
CA TYR A 192 1.55 -10.24 1.45
C TYR A 192 0.63 -10.36 0.22
N LYS A 193 -0.23 -11.38 0.24
CA LYS A 193 -1.26 -11.59 -0.78
C LYS A 193 -2.30 -10.47 -0.72
N ARG A 194 -2.68 -9.95 -1.88
CA ARG A 194 -3.83 -9.04 -2.01
C ARG A 194 -5.13 -9.79 -1.96
N ALA A 195 -6.21 -9.06 -1.71
CA ALA A 195 -7.51 -9.67 -1.62
C ALA A 195 -7.90 -10.49 -2.87
N GLU A 196 -7.48 -10.06 -4.05
CA GLU A 196 -7.73 -10.71 -5.34
C GLU A 196 -6.91 -11.97 -5.57
N ASP A 197 -5.79 -12.13 -4.85
CA ASP A 197 -4.98 -13.35 -4.90
C ASP A 197 -5.70 -14.53 -4.20
N TYR A 198 -6.77 -14.24 -3.44
CA TYR A 198 -7.65 -15.22 -2.83
C TYR A 198 -8.89 -15.45 -3.71
N GLY A 199 -9.35 -16.69 -3.83
CA GLY A 199 -10.59 -17.01 -4.54
C GLY A 199 -11.85 -16.50 -3.83
N THR A 200 -13.01 -16.76 -4.43
CA THR A 200 -14.32 -16.56 -3.79
C THR A 200 -14.40 -17.37 -2.49
N ILE A 201 -15.01 -16.77 -1.46
CA ILE A 201 -15.09 -17.33 -0.11
C ILE A 201 -16.51 -17.84 0.14
N ASP A 202 -16.68 -19.10 0.55
CA ASP A 202 -18.01 -19.69 0.79
C ASP A 202 -18.71 -19.04 2.00
N CYS A 203 -17.92 -18.47 2.90
CA CYS A 203 -18.35 -17.83 4.13
C CYS A 203 -19.07 -18.82 5.05
N GLY A 204 -18.46 -20.00 5.23
CA GLY A 204 -18.94 -21.07 6.09
C GLY A 204 -18.74 -20.81 7.59
N PRO A 205 -18.95 -21.81 8.46
CA PRO A 205 -18.91 -21.65 9.91
C PRO A 205 -17.58 -21.11 10.47
N VAL A 206 -16.46 -21.46 9.84
CA VAL A 206 -15.12 -20.97 10.23
C VAL A 206 -15.03 -19.46 9.99
N TRP A 207 -15.45 -19.01 8.82
CA TRP A 207 -15.46 -17.60 8.46
C TRP A 207 -16.44 -16.80 9.32
N GLU A 208 -17.68 -17.30 9.48
CA GLU A 208 -18.66 -16.62 10.33
C GLU A 208 -18.19 -16.49 11.78
N GLY A 209 -17.54 -17.53 12.32
CA GLY A 209 -16.96 -17.49 13.66
C GLY A 209 -15.91 -16.39 13.82
N LYS A 210 -15.07 -16.18 12.81
CA LYS A 210 -14.09 -15.07 12.78
C LYS A 210 -14.80 -13.72 12.78
N ILE A 211 -15.72 -13.49 11.85
CA ILE A 211 -16.40 -12.20 11.71
C ILE A 211 -17.27 -11.84 12.92
N ARG A 212 -17.98 -12.82 13.50
CA ARG A 212 -18.72 -12.61 14.77
C ARG A 212 -17.78 -12.30 15.94
N THR A 213 -16.60 -12.92 15.96
CA THR A 213 -15.59 -12.60 16.97
C THR A 213 -15.12 -11.16 16.82
N MET A 214 -14.79 -10.72 15.60
CA MET A 214 -14.43 -9.32 15.33
C MET A 214 -15.54 -8.36 15.79
N TYR A 215 -16.80 -8.62 15.44
CA TYR A 215 -17.94 -7.79 15.86
C TYR A 215 -17.96 -7.59 17.39
N ARG A 216 -17.87 -8.69 18.15
CA ARG A 216 -17.92 -8.67 19.62
C ARG A 216 -16.69 -8.00 20.24
N ARG A 217 -15.55 -8.02 19.55
CA ARG A 217 -14.32 -7.35 19.97
C ARG A 217 -14.34 -5.84 19.71
N LEU A 218 -15.15 -5.42 18.73
CA LEU A 218 -15.40 -4.01 18.44
C LEU A 218 -16.54 -3.43 19.30
N ASP A 219 -17.57 -4.21 19.66
CA ASP A 219 -18.65 -3.82 20.58
C ASP A 219 -18.17 -3.89 22.05
N ILE A 220 -17.21 -3.04 22.40
CA ILE A 220 -16.55 -3.03 23.72
C ILE A 220 -17.52 -2.77 24.89
N ASN A 221 -18.69 -2.19 24.61
CA ASN A 221 -19.72 -1.91 25.61
C ASN A 221 -20.76 -3.04 25.72
N GLU A 222 -20.62 -4.11 24.93
CA GLU A 222 -21.53 -5.26 24.86
C GLU A 222 -23.00 -4.85 24.65
N THR A 223 -23.22 -3.81 23.85
CA THR A 223 -24.57 -3.27 23.60
C THR A 223 -25.37 -4.07 22.58
N MET A 224 -24.71 -5.01 21.90
CA MET A 224 -25.19 -5.73 20.73
C MET A 224 -25.52 -4.83 19.54
N LYS A 225 -25.03 -3.59 19.55
CA LYS A 225 -25.21 -2.59 18.50
C LYS A 225 -23.92 -1.79 18.34
N LEU A 226 -23.09 -2.16 17.37
CA LEU A 226 -21.85 -1.46 17.11
C LEU A 226 -22.12 -0.04 16.61
N LYS A 227 -21.44 0.96 17.18
CA LYS A 227 -21.55 2.39 16.82
C LYS A 227 -20.18 3.00 16.60
N CYS A 228 -20.15 4.18 15.98
CA CYS A 228 -18.93 4.98 15.85
C CYS A 228 -18.23 5.19 17.20
N HIS A 229 -19.02 5.39 18.27
CA HIS A 229 -18.53 5.61 19.62
C HIS A 229 -17.64 4.46 20.16
N ASP A 230 -17.90 3.21 19.77
CA ASP A 230 -17.07 2.07 20.20
C ASP A 230 -15.66 2.16 19.62
N LEU A 231 -15.55 2.47 18.33
CA LEU A 231 -14.26 2.69 17.65
C LEU A 231 -13.51 3.90 18.22
N LEU A 232 -14.23 4.97 18.54
CA LEU A 232 -13.63 6.15 19.18
C LEU A 232 -13.12 5.85 20.59
N GLN A 233 -13.80 5.00 21.35
CA GLN A 233 -13.33 4.56 22.66
C GLN A 233 -12.10 3.66 22.55
N ILE A 234 -12.04 2.76 21.56
CA ILE A 234 -10.82 2.00 21.26
C ILE A 234 -9.66 2.98 20.98
N GLY A 235 -9.86 3.96 20.11
CA GLY A 235 -8.88 5.01 19.83
C GLY A 235 -8.43 5.78 21.07
N GLN A 236 -9.38 6.22 21.90
CA GLN A 236 -9.08 6.90 23.17
C GLN A 236 -8.28 6.01 24.13
N PHE A 237 -8.60 4.72 24.20
CA PHE A 237 -7.83 3.77 25.01
C PHE A 237 -6.39 3.66 24.51
N LEU A 238 -6.17 3.52 23.20
CA LEU A 238 -4.83 3.50 22.61
C LEU A 238 -4.06 4.78 22.97
N ILE A 239 -4.67 5.95 22.80
CA ILE A 239 -4.08 7.27 23.09
C ILE A 239 -3.67 7.39 24.56
N GLN A 240 -4.56 7.02 25.47
CA GLN A 240 -4.34 7.14 26.92
C GLN A 240 -3.23 6.21 27.40
N ARG A 241 -3.21 4.96 26.92
CA ARG A 241 -2.22 3.95 27.34
C ARG A 241 -0.83 4.19 26.78
N THR A 242 -0.73 4.88 25.65
CA THR A 242 0.56 5.17 24.97
C THR A 242 1.05 6.60 25.21
N HIS A 243 0.26 7.45 25.88
CA HIS A 243 0.58 8.84 26.21
C HIS A 243 0.95 9.68 24.98
N LEU A 244 0.15 9.58 23.92
CA LEU A 244 0.41 10.30 22.66
C LEU A 244 0.31 11.81 22.83
N ASP A 245 1.15 12.52 22.08
CA ASP A 245 0.96 13.93 21.82
C ASP A 245 -0.31 14.19 21.00
N ARG A 246 -0.76 15.44 20.98
CA ARG A 246 -1.99 15.84 20.30
C ARG A 246 -2.02 15.46 18.81
N ARG A 247 -0.92 15.64 18.07
CA ARG A 247 -0.89 15.39 16.63
C ARG A 247 -1.09 13.91 16.34
N ARG A 248 -0.41 13.05 17.09
CA ARG A 248 -0.54 11.58 16.98
C ARG A 248 -1.90 11.10 17.47
N ALA A 249 -2.40 11.65 18.57
CA ALA A 249 -3.75 11.36 19.06
C ALA A 249 -4.83 11.68 18.01
N ASP A 250 -4.74 12.86 17.37
CA ASP A 250 -5.67 13.23 16.29
C ASP A 250 -5.57 12.28 15.10
N ALA A 251 -4.38 11.73 14.79
CA ALA A 251 -4.20 10.75 13.72
C ALA A 251 -4.89 9.41 14.05
N VAL A 252 -4.76 8.93 15.29
CA VAL A 252 -5.47 7.72 15.76
C VAL A 252 -6.98 7.91 15.67
N MET A 253 -7.50 9.06 16.15
CA MET A 253 -8.95 9.33 16.09
C MET A 253 -9.46 9.44 14.65
N ARG A 254 -8.70 10.06 13.74
CA ARG A 254 -9.02 10.09 12.30
C ARG A 254 -9.04 8.70 11.70
N ALA A 255 -8.09 7.83 12.06
CA ALA A 255 -8.09 6.45 11.58
C ALA A 255 -9.32 5.67 12.08
N MET A 256 -9.71 5.80 13.35
CA MET A 256 -10.91 5.16 13.90
C MET A 256 -12.21 5.66 13.24
N LEU A 257 -12.30 6.97 12.97
CA LEU A 257 -13.41 7.55 12.21
C LEU A 257 -13.44 7.04 10.78
N ASN A 258 -12.30 6.97 10.11
CA ASN A 258 -12.19 6.45 8.75
C ASN A 258 -12.61 4.98 8.70
N ILE A 259 -12.20 4.18 9.69
CA ILE A 259 -12.63 2.79 9.83
C ILE A 259 -14.15 2.68 9.89
N TRP A 260 -14.77 3.49 10.75
CA TRP A 260 -16.22 3.52 10.89
C TRP A 260 -16.90 3.90 9.57
N VAL A 261 -16.59 5.08 9.03
CA VAL A 261 -17.32 5.67 7.90
C VAL A 261 -17.07 4.90 6.60
N LYS A 262 -15.84 4.46 6.34
CA LYS A 262 -15.46 3.86 5.05
C LYS A 262 -15.74 2.36 4.97
N PHE A 263 -15.55 1.60 6.07
CA PHE A 263 -15.56 0.13 6.00
C PHE A 263 -16.69 -0.54 6.80
N LEU A 264 -17.18 0.09 7.88
CA LEU A 264 -18.16 -0.56 8.75
C LEU A 264 -19.58 -0.03 8.53
N ALA A 265 -19.73 1.29 8.60
CA ALA A 265 -21.00 1.99 8.58
C ALA A 265 -21.40 2.42 7.17
N ILE A 266 -21.25 1.51 6.22
CA ILE A 266 -21.68 1.67 4.84
C ILE A 266 -22.33 0.37 4.38
N ASP A 267 -23.50 0.46 3.78
CA ASP A 267 -24.15 -0.69 3.15
C ASP A 267 -23.72 -0.82 1.68
N LYS A 268 -24.20 -1.87 1.01
CA LYS A 268 -23.90 -2.11 -0.42
C LYS A 268 -24.37 -1.00 -1.37
N ASN A 269 -25.31 -0.16 -0.94
CA ASN A 269 -25.83 0.97 -1.72
C ASN A 269 -25.05 2.26 -1.42
N GLY A 270 -24.08 2.23 -0.51
CA GLY A 270 -23.33 3.40 -0.06
C GLY A 270 -24.03 4.22 1.02
N GLU A 271 -25.13 3.72 1.61
CA GLU A 271 -25.83 4.42 2.68
C GLU A 271 -25.09 4.26 4.02
N HIS A 272 -24.96 5.36 4.76
CA HIS A 272 -24.31 5.35 6.06
C HIS A 272 -25.26 4.88 7.17
N LEU A 273 -24.75 3.99 8.03
CA LEU A 273 -25.50 3.42 9.15
C LEU A 273 -25.10 4.09 10.48
N ASP A 274 -26.07 4.45 11.31
CA ASP A 274 -25.81 5.01 12.65
C ASP A 274 -25.38 3.93 13.67
N GLU A 275 -25.89 2.71 13.50
CA GLU A 275 -25.58 1.54 14.31
C GLU A 275 -25.70 0.26 13.48
N ILE A 276 -24.97 -0.80 13.86
CA ILE A 276 -24.89 -2.06 13.12
C ILE A 276 -25.12 -3.23 14.09
N ARG A 277 -26.08 -4.11 13.81
CA ARG A 277 -26.25 -5.37 14.56
C ARG A 277 -25.31 -6.46 14.03
N GLU A 278 -25.06 -7.49 14.84
CA GLU A 278 -24.16 -8.60 14.46
C GLU A 278 -24.53 -9.24 13.11
N ILE A 279 -25.83 -9.41 12.82
CA ILE A 279 -26.29 -9.98 11.55
C ILE A 279 -26.01 -9.07 10.34
N GLU A 280 -26.17 -7.75 10.50
CA GLU A 280 -25.88 -6.75 9.46
C GLU A 280 -24.37 -6.68 9.23
N PHE A 281 -23.57 -6.71 10.31
CA PHE A 281 -22.12 -6.74 10.22
C PHE A 281 -21.62 -7.96 9.44
N VAL A 282 -22.11 -9.17 9.76
CA VAL A 282 -21.73 -10.40 9.05
C VAL A 282 -22.15 -10.35 7.57
N HIS A 283 -23.36 -9.83 7.28
CA HIS A 283 -23.83 -9.67 5.91
C HIS A 283 -22.96 -8.68 5.12
N ASN A 284 -22.71 -7.48 5.66
CA ASN A 284 -21.91 -6.45 5.00
C ASN A 284 -20.47 -6.93 4.74
N MET A 285 -19.86 -7.64 5.69
CA MET A 285 -18.53 -8.23 5.50
C MET A 285 -18.51 -9.27 4.38
N ARG A 286 -19.56 -10.10 4.27
CA ARG A 286 -19.70 -11.10 3.20
C ARG A 286 -19.81 -10.42 1.83
N GLU A 287 -20.64 -9.38 1.72
CA GLU A 287 -20.80 -8.60 0.49
C GLU A 287 -19.51 -7.87 0.11
N MET A 288 -18.78 -7.30 1.07
CA MET A 288 -17.50 -6.64 0.81
C MET A 288 -16.47 -7.63 0.25
N ILE A 289 -16.26 -8.78 0.91
CA ILE A 289 -15.21 -9.71 0.47
C ILE A 289 -15.55 -10.37 -0.86
N ASN A 290 -16.81 -10.68 -1.16
CA ASN A 290 -17.18 -11.37 -2.41
C ASN A 290 -17.72 -10.43 -3.50
N GLY A 291 -17.73 -9.12 -3.25
CA GLY A 291 -18.25 -8.10 -4.16
C GLY A 291 -17.18 -7.22 -4.79
N GLU A 292 -17.62 -6.13 -5.39
CA GLU A 292 -16.76 -5.18 -6.14
C GLU A 292 -15.78 -4.40 -5.25
N TYR A 293 -16.01 -4.37 -3.93
CA TYR A 293 -15.19 -3.66 -2.95
C TYR A 293 -14.15 -4.54 -2.26
N ARG A 294 -13.91 -5.75 -2.78
CA ARG A 294 -12.97 -6.71 -2.17
C ARG A 294 -11.57 -6.12 -1.95
N HIS A 295 -11.09 -5.28 -2.88
CA HIS A 295 -9.79 -4.60 -2.78
C HIS A 295 -9.69 -3.67 -1.54
N GLU A 296 -10.81 -3.25 -0.96
CA GLU A 296 -10.82 -2.40 0.23
C GLU A 296 -10.37 -3.14 1.50
N ILE A 297 -10.33 -4.48 1.52
CA ILE A 297 -9.82 -5.25 2.66
C ILE A 297 -8.39 -4.85 3.02
N ASP A 298 -7.56 -4.60 2.01
CA ASP A 298 -6.18 -4.18 2.19
C ASP A 298 -6.10 -2.79 2.82
N GLN A 299 -6.89 -1.85 2.29
CA GLN A 299 -6.95 -0.48 2.81
C GLN A 299 -7.56 -0.43 4.21
N PHE A 300 -8.49 -1.34 4.52
CA PHE A 300 -9.08 -1.50 5.83
C PHE A 300 -8.01 -1.93 6.84
N GLY A 301 -7.22 -2.96 6.51
CA GLY A 301 -6.11 -3.41 7.33
C GLY A 301 -5.03 -2.34 7.50
N TRP A 302 -4.69 -1.62 6.43
CA TRP A 302 -3.70 -0.55 6.48
C TRP A 302 -4.14 0.60 7.39
N THR A 303 -5.42 0.98 7.34
CA THR A 303 -5.96 2.02 8.22
C THR A 303 -5.88 1.60 9.68
N PHE A 304 -6.16 0.33 9.99
CA PHE A 304 -5.94 -0.23 11.32
C PHE A 304 -4.47 -0.23 11.73
N PHE A 305 -3.58 -0.70 10.86
CA PHE A 305 -2.13 -0.71 11.08
C PHE A 305 -1.63 0.69 11.46
N LYS A 306 -1.98 1.72 10.68
CA LYS A 306 -1.60 3.12 10.95
C LYS A 306 -2.21 3.69 12.23
N ALA A 307 -3.34 3.17 12.70
CA ALA A 307 -3.90 3.58 13.99
C ALA A 307 -3.10 3.03 15.18
N ILE A 308 -2.39 1.91 14.99
CA ILE A 308 -1.61 1.21 16.04
C ILE A 308 -0.12 1.57 15.94
N GLU A 309 0.38 1.79 14.73
CA GLU A 309 1.73 2.23 14.39
C GLU A 309 1.88 3.74 14.68
N ILE A 310 1.91 4.05 15.98
CA ILE A 310 1.78 5.41 16.52
C ILE A 310 3.09 6.22 16.50
N ASP A 311 4.24 5.57 16.34
CA ASP A 311 5.55 6.21 16.41
C ASP A 311 6.15 6.55 15.04
N ASN A 312 5.49 6.19 13.93
CA ASN A 312 5.99 6.29 12.55
C ASN A 312 7.34 5.58 12.35
N SER A 313 7.62 4.54 13.15
CA SER A 313 8.73 3.63 12.93
C SER A 313 8.53 2.74 11.70
N GLY A 314 7.28 2.57 11.26
CA GLY A 314 6.88 1.59 10.25
C GLY A 314 6.65 0.19 10.83
N PHE A 315 6.66 0.04 12.15
CA PHE A 315 6.48 -1.24 12.82
C PHE A 315 5.57 -1.11 14.06
N ILE A 316 4.78 -2.13 14.34
CA ILE A 316 4.03 -2.24 15.59
C ILE A 316 4.91 -2.95 16.62
N SER A 317 5.25 -2.26 17.71
CA SER A 317 5.95 -2.88 18.84
C SER A 317 5.05 -3.87 19.61
N GLN A 318 5.65 -4.82 20.33
CA GLN A 318 4.91 -5.72 21.22
C GLN A 318 4.05 -4.98 22.23
N ALA A 319 4.53 -3.85 22.76
CA ALA A 319 3.77 -3.04 23.71
C ALA A 319 2.53 -2.41 23.06
N SER A 320 2.68 -1.83 21.86
CA SER A 320 1.56 -1.25 21.10
C SER A 320 0.53 -2.31 20.71
N TYR A 321 0.99 -3.48 20.25
CA TYR A 321 0.11 -4.61 19.93
C TYR A 321 -0.67 -5.10 21.14
N ARG A 322 -0.01 -5.22 22.31
CA ARG A 322 -0.68 -5.62 23.55
C ARG A 322 -1.77 -4.61 23.95
N ILE A 323 -1.51 -3.31 23.82
CA ILE A 323 -2.50 -2.27 24.14
C ILE A 323 -3.74 -2.38 23.24
N LEU A 324 -3.57 -2.70 21.96
CA LEU A 324 -4.70 -2.97 21.06
C LEU A 324 -5.50 -4.20 21.49
N GLN A 325 -4.82 -5.30 21.77
CA GLN A 325 -5.48 -6.53 22.21
C GLN A 325 -6.22 -6.34 23.55
N GLU A 326 -5.65 -5.54 24.47
CA GLU A 326 -6.32 -5.11 25.70
C GLU A 326 -7.59 -4.30 25.41
N ALA A 327 -7.56 -3.39 24.42
CA ALA A 327 -8.73 -2.61 23.99
C ALA A 327 -9.85 -3.51 23.42
N TRP A 328 -9.49 -4.65 22.84
CA TRP A 328 -10.42 -5.68 22.37
C TRP A 328 -10.78 -6.72 23.45
N HIS A 329 -10.38 -6.50 24.71
CA HIS A 329 -10.61 -7.43 25.82
C HIS A 329 -10.02 -8.84 25.57
N VAL A 330 -8.92 -8.92 24.84
CA VAL A 330 -8.16 -10.17 24.64
C VAL A 330 -7.16 -10.32 25.79
N GLY A 331 -7.04 -11.54 26.33
CA GLY A 331 -6.15 -11.86 27.43
C GLY A 331 -4.68 -11.71 27.03
N ARG A 332 -3.82 -11.51 28.03
CA ARG A 332 -2.39 -11.25 27.82
C ARG A 332 -1.69 -12.42 27.13
N ASP A 333 -1.95 -13.64 27.57
CA ASP A 333 -1.27 -14.83 27.07
C ASP A 333 -1.65 -15.09 25.60
N GLU A 334 -2.92 -14.87 25.24
CA GLU A 334 -3.39 -14.96 23.87
C GLU A 334 -2.78 -13.87 22.98
N ALA A 335 -2.70 -12.64 23.46
CA ALA A 335 -2.06 -11.53 22.74
C ALA A 335 -0.57 -11.80 22.50
N GLU A 336 0.16 -12.29 23.51
CA GLU A 336 1.57 -12.65 23.37
C GLU A 336 1.79 -13.83 22.41
N GLY A 337 0.90 -14.82 22.45
CA GLY A 337 0.90 -15.93 21.50
C GLY A 337 0.68 -15.47 20.07
N MET A 338 -0.31 -14.60 19.84
CA MET A 338 -0.60 -14.06 18.51
C MET A 338 0.51 -13.14 18.00
N PHE A 339 1.13 -12.33 18.87
CA PHE A 339 2.29 -11.50 18.49
C PHE A 339 3.41 -12.35 17.89
N LYS A 340 3.75 -13.48 18.52
CA LYS A 340 4.79 -14.42 18.02
C LYS A 340 4.40 -15.11 16.70
N ILE A 341 3.11 -15.20 16.40
CA ILE A 341 2.61 -15.73 15.12
C ILE A 341 2.73 -14.66 14.03
N LEU A 342 2.47 -13.39 14.37
CA LEU A 342 2.58 -12.26 13.45
C LEU A 342 4.05 -11.92 13.14
N ASP A 343 4.92 -11.87 14.16
CA ASP A 343 6.36 -11.66 14.05
C ASP A 343 7.05 -12.92 13.48
N SER A 344 6.95 -13.04 12.16
CA SER A 344 7.33 -14.22 11.39
C SER A 344 8.85 -14.33 11.22
N ASP A 345 9.54 -13.18 11.12
CA ASP A 345 10.99 -13.11 11.02
C ASP A 345 11.71 -13.03 12.38
N LYS A 346 10.95 -12.84 13.46
CA LYS A 346 11.40 -12.85 14.87
C LYS A 346 12.30 -11.67 15.21
N ASP A 347 12.08 -10.52 14.59
CA ASP A 347 12.81 -9.30 14.87
C ASP A 347 12.23 -8.50 16.06
N GLY A 348 11.15 -8.99 16.66
CA GLY A 348 10.55 -8.47 17.89
C GLY A 348 9.55 -7.33 17.68
N LYS A 349 9.13 -7.09 16.44
CA LYS A 349 8.16 -6.07 16.03
C LYS A 349 7.38 -6.60 14.83
N ILE A 350 6.21 -6.02 14.57
CA ILE A 350 5.35 -6.46 13.45
C ILE A 350 5.45 -5.43 12.34
N SER A 351 5.94 -5.84 11.18
CA SER A 351 5.93 -5.02 9.97
C SER A 351 4.52 -4.88 9.38
N SER A 352 4.31 -3.92 8.48
CA SER A 352 3.05 -3.82 7.74
C SER A 352 2.73 -5.07 6.92
N ASP A 353 3.76 -5.71 6.34
CA ASP A 353 3.61 -6.93 5.55
C ASP A 353 3.07 -8.10 6.39
N GLU A 354 3.61 -8.27 7.60
CA GLU A 354 3.17 -9.31 8.54
C GLU A 354 1.75 -9.06 9.05
N PHE A 355 1.47 -7.81 9.41
CA PHE A 355 0.13 -7.41 9.83
C PHE A 355 -0.90 -7.64 8.72
N LEU A 356 -0.61 -7.20 7.50
CA LEU A 356 -1.53 -7.32 6.36
C LEU A 356 -1.64 -8.74 5.83
N THR A 357 -0.60 -9.57 5.96
CA THR A 357 -0.70 -11.01 5.72
C THR A 357 -1.74 -11.63 6.64
N ALA A 358 -1.62 -11.38 7.95
CA ALA A 358 -2.56 -11.93 8.92
C ALA A 358 -3.96 -11.35 8.79
N TRP A 359 -4.08 -10.06 8.46
CA TRP A 359 -5.34 -9.39 8.19
C TRP A 359 -6.06 -10.04 7.00
N ASN A 360 -5.40 -10.18 5.86
CA ASN A 360 -6.00 -10.80 4.67
C ASN A 360 -6.37 -12.26 4.93
N GLU A 361 -5.50 -13.05 5.57
CA GLU A 361 -5.83 -14.43 5.97
C GLU A 361 -7.04 -14.49 6.91
N PHE A 362 -7.18 -13.52 7.82
CA PHE A 362 -8.35 -13.45 8.70
C PHE A 362 -9.64 -13.19 7.93
N PHE A 363 -9.66 -12.36 6.89
CA PHE A 363 -10.88 -12.10 6.10
C PHE A 363 -11.13 -13.12 4.99
N LEU A 364 -10.08 -13.66 4.38
CA LEU A 364 -10.13 -14.30 3.05
C LEU A 364 -9.64 -15.75 3.02
N SER A 365 -9.33 -16.35 4.18
CA SER A 365 -9.04 -17.79 4.29
C SER A 365 -10.15 -18.53 5.02
N GLU A 366 -10.49 -19.74 4.61
CA GLU A 366 -11.43 -20.62 5.35
C GLU A 366 -10.73 -21.80 6.01
N ASP A 367 -9.39 -21.82 6.02
CA ASP A 367 -8.62 -22.88 6.67
C ASP A 367 -8.87 -22.87 8.20
N PRO A 368 -9.51 -23.92 8.77
CA PRO A 368 -9.75 -24.00 10.20
C PRO A 368 -8.46 -24.12 11.03
N HIS A 369 -7.34 -24.49 10.40
CA HIS A 369 -6.03 -24.63 11.03
C HIS A 369 -5.16 -23.37 10.88
N SER A 370 -5.59 -22.37 10.13
CA SER A 370 -4.85 -21.12 9.98
C SER A 370 -4.69 -20.45 11.35
N PRO A 371 -3.46 -20.11 11.78
CA PRO A 371 -3.24 -19.45 13.06
C PRO A 371 -3.83 -18.02 13.06
N TYR A 372 -3.94 -17.40 11.89
CA TYR A 372 -4.48 -16.04 11.73
C TYR A 372 -5.98 -15.94 12.01
N ARG A 373 -6.70 -17.05 12.13
CA ARG A 373 -8.11 -17.05 12.59
C ARG A 373 -8.29 -16.41 13.98
N MET A 374 -7.21 -16.32 14.76
CA MET A 374 -7.19 -15.74 16.10
C MET A 374 -6.72 -14.28 16.13
N PHE A 375 -6.70 -13.58 15.00
CA PHE A 375 -6.24 -12.19 14.92
C PHE A 375 -6.92 -11.24 15.93
N PHE A 376 -8.24 -11.39 16.09
CA PHE A 376 -9.06 -10.69 17.09
C PHE A 376 -9.23 -11.48 18.40
N GLY A 377 -8.27 -12.36 18.73
CA GLY A 377 -8.31 -13.27 19.87
C GLY A 377 -9.05 -14.59 19.59
N PRO A 378 -9.24 -15.43 20.63
CA PRO A 378 -9.93 -16.72 20.50
C PRO A 378 -11.36 -16.55 19.96
N VAL A 379 -11.76 -17.46 19.05
CA VAL A 379 -13.09 -17.47 18.45
C VAL A 379 -14.18 -17.61 19.53
N ILE A 380 -15.13 -16.67 19.55
CA ILE A 380 -16.19 -16.62 20.56
C ILE A 380 -17.38 -17.45 20.07
N SER A 381 -17.58 -18.63 20.64
CA SER A 381 -18.63 -19.58 20.25
C SER A 381 -20.02 -19.35 20.88
N ARG A 382 -20.27 -18.21 21.55
CA ARG A 382 -21.58 -17.96 22.18
C ARG A 382 -22.69 -17.92 21.13
N PRO A 383 -23.82 -18.66 21.32
CA PRO A 383 -24.99 -18.58 20.44
C PRO A 383 -25.52 -17.15 20.42
N THR A 384 -26.00 -16.70 19.26
CA THR A 384 -26.75 -15.46 19.15
C THR A 384 -28.01 -15.60 20.01
N GLU A 385 -28.18 -14.76 21.04
CA GLU A 385 -29.47 -14.67 21.73
C GLU A 385 -30.48 -14.10 20.73
N ALA A 386 -31.26 -14.99 20.11
CA ALA A 386 -32.37 -14.61 19.27
C ALA A 386 -33.47 -14.05 20.17
N ARG A 387 -33.74 -12.74 20.09
CA ARG A 387 -35.04 -12.16 20.41
C ARG A 387 -35.41 -11.05 19.45
#